data_AF-A0A2P4NTE0-F1
#
_entry.id   AF-A0A2P4NTE0-F1
#
_cell.length_a   1.000
_cell.length_b   1.000
_cell.length_c   1.000
_cell.angle_alpha   90.00
_cell.angle_beta   90.00
_cell.angle_gamma   90.00
#
_symmetry.space_group_name_H-M   'P 1'
#
loop_
_entity.id
_entity.type
_entity.pdbx_description
1 polymer ?
#
loop_
_entity_poly.entity_id
_entity_poly.type
_entity_poly.pdbx_seq_one_letter_code
_entity_poly.pdbx_strand_id
1 'polypeptide(L)'
;MSDDGRLEEEPDADADSEEVDWEMAPDSDADFPADPERVAFLREIADDIYGESSESRQVSAILYRVSDLYDPDGDTSPEEIYLNVRHIMDIKAQGGIDR
;
A
#
# COMPACT_ATOMS: atom_id res chain seq x y z
N MET A 1 -10.89 -13.59 56.71
CA MET A 1 -10.74 -12.18 56.32
C MET A 1 -9.30 -12.08 55.83
N SER A 2 -8.98 -12.63 54.65
CA SER A 2 -9.37 -12.17 53.30
C SER A 2 -8.62 -10.89 52.94
N ASP A 3 -7.65 -11.02 52.03
CA ASP A 3 -7.35 -10.15 50.88
C ASP A 3 -6.03 -10.68 50.27
N ASP A 4 -6.09 -11.74 49.45
CA ASP A 4 -6.31 -11.71 48.00
C ASP A 4 -5.15 -11.02 47.25
N GLY A 5 -4.26 -11.86 46.72
CA GLY A 5 -3.19 -11.44 45.84
C GLY A 5 -3.76 -11.09 44.48
N ARG A 6 -3.94 -9.80 44.24
CA ARG A 6 -4.32 -9.28 42.93
C ARG A 6 -3.07 -9.08 42.08
N LEU A 7 -2.86 -10.04 41.18
CA LEU A 7 -2.08 -9.87 39.96
C LEU A 7 -2.71 -8.70 39.17
N GLU A 8 -1.98 -7.61 38.99
CA GLU A 8 -2.28 -6.61 37.96
C GLU A 8 -1.08 -6.65 37.00
N GLU A 9 -1.07 -7.62 36.09
CA GLU A 9 -1.57 -7.48 34.72
C GLU A 9 -0.56 -6.62 33.94
N GLU A 10 0.40 -7.33 33.34
CA GLU A 10 1.36 -6.77 32.39
C GLU A 10 0.55 -6.00 31.33
N PRO A 11 0.98 -4.80 30.91
CA PRO A 11 0.24 -4.08 29.88
C PRO A 11 0.29 -4.94 28.62
N ASP A 12 -0.85 -5.50 28.23
CA ASP A 12 -1.06 -6.18 26.97
C ASP A 12 -0.47 -5.30 25.86
N ALA A 13 0.62 -5.78 25.28
CA ALA A 13 1.27 -5.18 24.13
C ALA A 13 0.49 -5.43 22.83
N ASP A 14 -0.80 -5.73 22.93
CA ASP A 14 -1.76 -5.67 21.84
C ASP A 14 -2.32 -4.25 21.78
N ALA A 15 -1.41 -3.30 21.50
CA ALA A 15 -1.79 -2.02 20.95
C ALA A 15 -2.38 -2.30 19.56
N ASP A 16 -3.69 -2.57 19.56
CA ASP A 16 -4.62 -2.17 18.52
C ASP A 16 -3.98 -2.15 17.13
N SER A 17 -3.61 -3.34 16.64
CA SER A 17 -3.65 -3.54 15.20
C SER A 17 -5.12 -3.51 14.84
N GLU A 18 -5.72 -2.33 14.82
CA GLU A 18 -6.86 -2.07 13.95
C GLU A 18 -6.40 -2.62 12.61
N GLU A 19 -6.87 -3.81 12.24
CA GLU A 19 -6.69 -4.35 10.90
C GLU A 19 -7.23 -3.24 10.02
N VAL A 20 -6.31 -2.46 9.45
CA VAL A 20 -6.67 -1.27 8.69
C VAL A 20 -7.72 -1.76 7.71
N ASP A 21 -8.93 -1.22 7.82
CA ASP A 21 -10.07 -1.67 7.05
C ASP A 21 -9.84 -1.22 5.60
N TRP A 22 -9.00 -1.99 4.91
CA TRP A 22 -8.62 -1.78 3.54
C TRP A 22 -9.86 -1.97 2.63
N GLU A 23 -11.01 -2.48 3.11
CA GLU A 23 -12.21 -2.58 2.27
C GLU A 23 -12.82 -1.25 1.85
N MET A 24 -12.41 -0.15 2.48
CA MET A 24 -12.86 1.20 2.20
C MET A 24 -11.71 2.04 1.67
N ALA A 25 -11.12 1.68 0.52
CA ALA A 25 -10.30 2.69 -0.17
C ALA A 25 -11.19 3.89 -0.44
N PRO A 26 -10.90 5.05 0.18
CA PRO A 26 -11.78 6.19 0.02
C PRO A 26 -11.84 6.53 -1.47
N ASP A 27 -13.02 6.95 -1.95
CA ASP A 27 -13.10 7.87 -3.07
C ASP A 27 -12.20 9.04 -2.68
N SER A 28 -10.95 8.98 -3.15
CA SER A 28 -9.93 9.92 -2.72
C SER A 28 -10.22 11.21 -3.46
N ASP A 29 -10.94 12.14 -2.82
CA ASP A 29 -11.12 13.54 -3.25
C ASP A 29 -9.78 14.33 -3.30
N ALA A 30 -8.65 13.63 -3.36
CA ALA A 30 -7.33 14.22 -3.46
C ALA A 30 -7.11 14.73 -4.88
N ASP A 31 -6.85 16.02 -5.00
CA ASP A 31 -6.41 16.64 -6.24
C ASP A 31 -4.92 16.36 -6.47
N PHE A 32 -4.59 15.90 -7.68
CA PHE A 32 -3.23 15.71 -8.15
C PHE A 32 -2.93 16.72 -9.26
N PRO A 33 -2.43 17.93 -8.92
CA PRO A 33 -2.06 18.91 -9.93
C PRO A 33 -0.90 18.39 -10.77
N ALA A 34 -0.89 18.72 -12.06
CA ALA A 34 0.19 18.35 -12.97
C ALA A 34 1.55 18.82 -12.42
N ASP A 35 2.47 17.87 -12.23
CA ASP A 35 3.77 18.09 -11.59
C ASP A 35 4.83 17.24 -12.30
N PRO A 36 5.40 17.73 -13.42
CA PRO A 36 6.35 16.96 -14.23
C PRO A 36 7.65 16.65 -13.48
N GLU A 37 8.04 17.47 -12.50
CA GLU A 37 9.20 17.20 -11.66
C GLU A 37 8.95 15.99 -10.76
N ARG A 38 7.75 15.91 -10.17
CA ARG A 38 7.35 14.74 -9.37
C ARG A 38 7.17 13.48 -10.20
N VAL A 39 6.62 13.60 -11.41
CA VAL A 39 6.56 12.48 -12.38
C VAL A 39 7.96 11.94 -12.62
N ALA A 40 8.91 12.80 -13.00
CA ALA A 40 10.27 12.40 -13.30
C ALA A 40 10.96 11.76 -12.09
N PHE A 41 10.79 12.34 -10.90
CA PHE A 41 11.39 11.83 -9.67
C PHE A 41 10.84 10.46 -9.27
N LEU A 42 9.52 10.26 -9.36
CA LEU A 42 8.90 8.96 -9.07
C LEU A 42 9.35 7.88 -10.06
N ARG A 43 9.52 8.24 -11.34
CA ARG A 43 10.00 7.33 -12.38
C ARG A 43 11.49 7.00 -12.20
N GLU A 44 12.32 7.96 -11.79
CA GLU A 44 13.73 7.71 -11.42
C GLU A 44 13.83 6.69 -10.27
N ILE A 45 13.06 6.87 -9.20
CA ILE A 45 13.03 5.91 -8.09
C ILE A 45 12.50 4.54 -8.56
N ALA A 46 11.48 4.52 -9.43
CA ALA A 46 10.94 3.29 -9.98
C ALA A 46 12.00 2.50 -10.78
N ASP A 47 12.84 3.21 -11.53
CA ASP A 47 13.94 2.63 -12.29
C ASP A 47 15.05 2.11 -11.36
N ASP A 48 15.39 2.84 -10.30
CA ASP A 48 16.39 2.43 -9.31
C ASP A 48 15.98 1.16 -8.52
N ILE A 49 14.69 1.02 -8.23
CA ILE A 49 14.14 -0.15 -7.53
C ILE A 49 14.02 -1.37 -8.46
N TYR A 50 13.96 -1.15 -9.78
CA TYR A 50 13.73 -2.23 -10.73
C TYR A 50 14.85 -3.29 -10.68
N GLY A 51 14.47 -4.50 -10.26
CA GLY A 51 15.39 -5.62 -10.05
C GLY A 51 14.87 -6.94 -10.63
N GLU A 52 15.56 -8.03 -10.32
CA GLU A 52 15.23 -9.36 -10.86
C GLU A 52 14.07 -10.06 -10.13
N SER A 53 13.75 -9.63 -8.90
CA SER A 53 12.67 -10.20 -8.11
C SER A 53 11.28 -9.75 -8.60
N SER A 54 10.27 -10.59 -8.37
CA SER A 54 8.88 -10.24 -8.67
C SER A 54 8.44 -9.02 -7.86
N GLU A 55 8.89 -8.94 -6.61
CA GLU A 55 8.63 -7.89 -5.65
C GLU A 55 9.21 -6.55 -6.11
N SER A 56 10.49 -6.53 -6.52
CA SER A 56 11.12 -5.30 -7.03
C SER A 56 10.41 -4.76 -8.27
N ARG A 57 10.01 -5.64 -9.20
CA ARG A 57 9.27 -5.23 -10.40
C ARG A 57 7.89 -4.70 -10.07
N GLN A 58 7.23 -5.29 -9.08
CA GLN A 58 5.93 -4.85 -8.61
C GLN A 58 5.98 -3.47 -7.96
N VAL A 59 6.96 -3.22 -7.08
CA VAL A 59 7.14 -1.90 -6.46
C VAL A 59 7.45 -0.84 -7.52
N SER A 60 8.33 -1.15 -8.47
CA SER A 60 8.62 -0.27 -9.62
C SER A 60 7.34 0.04 -10.41
N ALA A 61 6.54 -0.96 -10.76
CA ALA A 61 5.28 -0.77 -11.50
C ALA A 61 4.25 0.08 -10.74
N ILE A 62 4.15 -0.08 -9.41
CA ILE A 62 3.28 0.76 -8.57
C ILE A 62 3.75 2.22 -8.62
N LEU A 63 5.06 2.48 -8.51
CA LEU A 63 5.61 3.84 -8.56
C LEU A 63 5.36 4.51 -9.91
N TYR A 64 5.48 3.76 -11.01
CA TYR A 64 5.10 4.25 -12.33
C TYR A 64 3.62 4.66 -12.37
N ARG A 65 2.72 3.83 -11.85
CA ARG A 65 1.29 4.15 -11.81
C ARG A 65 0.98 5.34 -10.91
N VAL A 66 1.64 5.47 -9.76
CA VAL A 66 1.52 6.66 -8.90
C VAL A 66 2.05 7.91 -9.61
N SER A 67 3.10 7.79 -10.43
CA SER A 67 3.63 8.92 -11.21
C SER A 67 2.58 9.46 -12.19
N ASP A 68 1.77 8.58 -12.79
CA ASP A 68 0.75 8.98 -13.76
C ASP A 68 -0.38 9.83 -13.14
N LEU A 69 -0.55 9.80 -11.81
CA LEU A 69 -1.48 10.73 -11.12
C LEU A 69 -1.08 12.20 -11.31
N TYR A 70 0.20 12.48 -11.51
CA TYR A 70 0.74 13.82 -11.71
C TYR A 70 1.01 14.17 -13.18
N ASP A 71 0.77 13.21 -14.08
CA ASP A 71 0.94 13.37 -15.52
C ASP A 71 -0.40 13.86 -16.11
N PRO A 72 -0.47 15.03 -16.79
CA PRO A 72 -1.71 15.53 -17.37
C PRO A 72 -2.28 14.61 -18.47
N ASP A 73 -1.44 13.76 -19.06
CA ASP A 73 -1.84 12.75 -20.05
C ASP A 73 -1.99 11.34 -19.41
N GLY A 74 -1.81 11.23 -18.08
CA GLY A 74 -1.94 9.99 -17.33
C GLY A 74 -3.39 9.54 -17.21
N ASP A 75 -3.62 8.25 -17.42
CA ASP A 75 -4.94 7.61 -17.31
C ASP A 75 -4.93 6.64 -16.13
N THR A 76 -4.93 7.20 -14.91
CA THR A 76 -5.12 6.39 -13.72
C THR A 76 -5.76 7.15 -12.56
N SER A 77 -6.34 6.41 -11.61
CA SER A 77 -6.85 6.95 -10.35
C SER A 77 -6.21 6.29 -9.11
N PRO A 78 -6.24 6.96 -7.94
CA PRO A 78 -5.83 6.36 -6.68
C PRO A 78 -6.58 5.06 -6.35
N GLU A 79 -7.88 5.01 -6.65
CA GLU A 79 -8.73 3.83 -6.46
C GLU A 79 -8.24 2.64 -7.30
N GLU A 80 -7.93 2.86 -8.58
CA GLU A 80 -7.42 1.80 -9.44
C GLU A 80 -6.06 1.28 -8.98
N ILE A 81 -5.16 2.17 -8.55
CA ILE A 81 -3.86 1.79 -7.97
C ILE A 81 -4.10 0.90 -6.75
N TYR A 82 -4.99 1.33 -5.87
CA TYR A 82 -5.33 0.59 -4.67
C TYR A 82 -5.90 -0.80 -4.98
N LEU A 83 -6.90 -0.90 -5.87
CA LEU A 83 -7.52 -2.17 -6.25
C LEU A 83 -6.50 -3.13 -6.88
N ASN A 84 -5.55 -2.62 -7.67
CA ASN A 84 -4.49 -3.42 -8.24
C ASN A 84 -3.57 -4.02 -7.17
N VAL A 85 -3.13 -3.21 -6.20
CA VAL A 85 -2.27 -3.66 -5.09
C VAL A 85 -3.00 -4.66 -4.19
N ARG A 86 -4.26 -4.39 -3.83
CA ARG A 86 -5.08 -5.31 -3.03
C ARG A 86 -5.21 -6.66 -3.72
N HIS A 87 -5.58 -6.67 -5.00
CA HIS A 87 -5.74 -7.91 -5.76
C HIS A 87 -4.47 -8.76 -5.79
N ILE A 88 -3.32 -8.11 -5.94
CA ILE A 88 -2.01 -8.76 -5.88
C ILE A 88 -1.76 -9.42 -4.51
N MET A 89 -2.06 -8.71 -3.41
CA MET A 89 -1.87 -9.22 -2.06
C MET A 89 -2.81 -10.40 -1.79
N ASP A 90 -4.06 -10.32 -2.24
CA ASP A 90 -5.05 -11.39 -2.12
C ASP A 90 -4.59 -12.67 -2.85
N ILE A 91 -4.05 -12.54 -4.07
CA ILE A 91 -3.48 -13.67 -4.82
C ILE A 91 -2.28 -14.27 -4.07
N LYS A 92 -1.38 -13.43 -3.54
CA LYS A 92 -0.21 -13.89 -2.78
C LYS A 92 -0.64 -14.63 -1.51
N ALA A 93 -1.63 -14.12 -0.78
CA ALA A 93 -2.18 -14.76 0.42
C ALA A 93 -2.81 -16.13 0.11
N GLN A 94 -3.36 -16.32 -1.09
CA GLN A 94 -3.98 -17.57 -1.53
C GLN A 94 -2.98 -18.61 -2.05
N GLY A 95 -1.69 -18.28 -2.16
CA GLY A 95 -0.62 -19.18 -2.63
C GLY A 95 -0.20 -18.99 -4.09
N GLY A 96 -0.56 -17.87 -4.73
CA GLY A 96 -0.21 -17.56 -6.12
C GLY A 96 -1.22 -18.06 -7.16
N ILE A 97 -0.98 -17.76 -8.44
CA ILE A 97 -1.85 -18.12 -9.58
C ILE A 97 -1.69 -19.62 -9.95
N ASP A 98 -0.57 -20.24 -9.57
CA ASP A 98 -0.17 -21.60 -9.98
C ASP A 98 -0.72 -22.72 -9.08
N ARG A 99 -1.99 -22.64 -8.68
CA ARG A 99 -2.70 -23.83 -8.18
C ARG A 99 -3.31 -24.63 -9.33
#